data_AF-A0A536WYC0-F1
#
_entry.id   AF-A0A536WYC0-F1
#
_cell.length_a   1.000
_cell.length_b   1.000
_cell.length_c   1.000
_cell.angle_alpha   90.00
_cell.angle_beta   90.00
_cell.angle_gamma   90.00
#
_symmetry.space_group_name_H-M   'P 1'
#
loop_
_entity.id
_entity.type
_entity.pdbx_description
1 polymer ?
#
loop_
_entity_poly.entity_id
_entity_poly.type
_entity_poly.pdbx_seq_one_letter_code
_entity_poly.pdbx_strand_id
1 'polypeptide(L)'
;MSGVTLTPSARPVAQRTLEIRRILDARYSLSLFEQWKRGDPACWDSSRNELGRGIHGRAMREQRRLESASDGELDAELDAI
;
A
#
# COMPACT_ATOMS: atom_id res chain seq x y z
N MET A 1 -0.10 12.75 -27.42
CA MET A 1 -1.04 11.96 -26.60
C MET A 1 -0.34 10.66 -26.26
N SER A 2 0.26 10.56 -25.08
CA SER A 2 0.94 9.33 -24.65
C SER A 2 -0.10 8.37 -24.14
N GLY A 3 -0.38 7.31 -24.90
CA GLY A 3 -1.24 6.22 -24.47
C GLY A 3 -0.59 5.54 -23.28
N VAL A 4 -1.28 5.54 -22.14
CA VAL A 4 -0.93 4.67 -21.01
C VAL A 4 -1.25 3.25 -21.45
N THR A 5 -0.23 2.54 -21.92
CA THR A 5 -0.32 1.10 -22.11
C THR A 5 -0.43 0.47 -20.73
N LEU A 6 -1.65 0.20 -20.27
CA LEU A 6 -1.89 -0.66 -19.12
C LEU A 6 -1.48 -2.08 -19.56
N THR A 7 -0.20 -2.42 -19.44
CA THR A 7 0.24 -3.80 -19.58
C THR A 7 -0.44 -4.60 -18.48
N PRO A 8 -1.27 -5.61 -18.82
CA PRO A 8 -1.80 -6.51 -17.82
C PRO A 8 -0.65 -7.21 -17.10
N SER A 9 -0.68 -7.20 -15.77
CA SER A 9 0.27 -7.92 -14.92
C SER A 9 0.32 -9.39 -15.33
N ALA A 10 1.52 -9.93 -15.56
CA ALA A 10 1.73 -11.35 -15.81
C ALA A 10 1.66 -12.16 -14.50
N ARG A 11 1.80 -11.50 -13.34
CA ARG A 11 1.67 -12.13 -12.03
C ARG A 11 0.22 -12.48 -11.68
N PRO A 12 -0.01 -13.61 -10.99
CA PRO A 12 -1.28 -13.88 -10.35
C PRO A 12 -1.68 -12.75 -9.39
N VAL A 13 -2.96 -12.35 -9.40
CA VAL A 13 -3.49 -11.26 -8.56
C VAL A 13 -3.17 -11.48 -7.07
N ALA A 14 -3.27 -12.72 -6.59
CA ALA A 14 -2.96 -13.06 -5.20
C ALA A 14 -1.49 -12.79 -4.85
N GLN A 15 -0.57 -13.17 -5.73
CA GLN A 15 0.86 -12.91 -5.56
C GLN A 15 1.15 -11.40 -5.57
N ARG A 16 0.61 -10.68 -6.57
CA ARG A 16 0.78 -9.23 -6.67
C ARG A 16 0.25 -8.51 -5.43
N THR A 17 -0.90 -8.93 -4.91
CA THR A 17 -1.48 -8.37 -3.69
C THR A 17 -0.56 -8.56 -2.48
N LEU A 18 0.03 -9.75 -2.32
CA LEU A 18 0.96 -10.05 -1.23
C LEU A 18 2.25 -9.21 -1.32
N GLU A 19 2.79 -9.04 -2.52
CA GLU A 19 3.99 -8.24 -2.77
C GLU A 19 3.77 -6.76 -2.45
N ILE A 20 2.66 -6.19 -2.93
CA ILE A 20 2.24 -4.82 -2.60
C ILE A 20 2.09 -4.67 -1.09
N ARG A 21 1.46 -5.65 -0.43
CA ARG A 21 1.29 -5.66 1.03
C ARG A 21 2.63 -5.62 1.76
N ARG A 22 3.61 -6.42 1.29
CA ARG A 22 4.96 -6.46 1.87
C ARG A 22 5.67 -5.12 1.77
N ILE A 23 5.59 -4.45 0.61
CA ILE A 23 6.18 -3.10 0.42
C ILE A 23 5.52 -2.10 1.38
N LEU A 24 4.20 -2.11 1.50
CA LEU A 24 3.47 -1.19 2.37
C LEU A 24 3.76 -1.44 3.85
N ASP A 25 3.94 -2.69 4.25
CA ASP A 25 4.34 -3.04 5.62
C ASP A 25 5.76 -2.59 5.92
N ALA A 26 6.70 -2.75 4.99
CA ALA A 26 8.08 -2.30 5.15
C ALA A 26 8.18 -0.76 5.29
N ARG A 27 7.40 0.00 4.50
CA ARG A 27 7.48 1.48 4.47
C ARG A 27 6.61 2.18 5.50
N TYR A 28 5.45 1.61 5.81
CA TYR A 28 4.41 2.28 6.59
C TYR A 28 3.87 1.46 7.75
N SER A 29 4.34 0.22 7.95
CA SER A 29 3.77 -0.71 8.94
C SER A 29 2.25 -0.83 8.79
N LEU A 30 1.75 -0.92 7.56
CA LEU A 30 0.32 -0.85 7.24
C LEU A 30 -0.52 -1.85 8.06
N SER A 31 -0.06 -3.08 8.19
CA SER A 31 -0.73 -4.14 8.94
C SER A 31 -0.86 -3.81 10.43
N LEU A 32 0.11 -3.10 11.02
CA LEU A 32 0.02 -2.61 12.41
C LEU A 32 -1.11 -1.57 12.54
N PHE A 33 -1.16 -0.61 11.62
CA PHE A 33 -2.19 0.43 11.63
C PHE A 33 -3.59 -0.13 11.36
N GLU A 34 -3.73 -1.12 10.48
CA GLU A 34 -5.00 -1.80 10.26
C GLU A 34 -5.44 -2.64 11.46
N GLN A 35 -4.51 -3.30 12.14
CA GLN A 35 -4.80 -4.01 13.38
C GLN A 35 -5.25 -3.04 14.47
N TRP A 36 -4.55 -1.90 14.62
CA TRP A 36 -4.94 -0.87 15.58
C TRP A 36 -6.32 -0.29 15.26
N LYS A 37 -6.58 0.08 14.01
CA LYS A 37 -7.89 0.56 13.55
C LYS A 37 -9.01 -0.43 13.88
N ARG A 38 -8.76 -1.74 13.76
CA ARG A 38 -9.73 -2.79 14.10
C ARG A 38 -9.91 -2.94 15.60
N GLY A 39 -8.84 -2.81 16.38
CA GLY A 39 -8.85 -2.98 17.83
C GLY A 39 -9.48 -1.81 18.59
N ASP A 40 -9.30 -0.58 18.10
CA ASP A 40 -9.88 0.63 18.71
C ASP A 40 -10.31 1.66 17.64
N PRO A 41 -11.47 1.45 16.99
CA PRO A 41 -11.98 2.37 15.98
C PRO A 41 -12.28 3.78 16.54
N ALA A 42 -12.71 3.88 17.80
CA ALA A 42 -13.08 5.14 18.42
C ALA A 42 -11.85 6.04 18.63
N CYS A 43 -10.75 5.46 19.12
CA CYS A 43 -9.47 6.18 19.21
C CYS A 43 -8.90 6.48 17.82
N TRP A 44 -9.04 5.54 16.87
CA TRP A 44 -8.56 5.70 15.50
C TRP A 44 -9.14 6.94 14.80
N ASP A 45 -10.45 7.15 14.92
CA ASP A 45 -11.17 8.27 14.31
C ASP A 45 -11.08 9.57 15.13
N SER A 46 -10.56 9.53 16.35
CA SER A 46 -10.43 10.70 17.22
C SER A 46 -9.43 11.73 16.69
N SER A 47 -9.64 13.02 16.96
CA SER A 47 -8.69 14.08 16.57
C SER A 47 -7.26 13.85 17.08
N ARG A 48 -7.10 13.11 18.18
CA ARG A 48 -5.80 12.75 18.79
C ARG A 48 -4.95 11.82 17.93
N ASN A 49 -5.55 11.06 17.01
CA ASN A 49 -4.85 10.14 16.12
C ASN A 49 -4.59 10.72 14.70
N GLU A 50 -4.36 12.03 14.59
CA GLU A 50 -4.10 12.67 13.30
C GLU A 50 -2.87 12.08 12.60
N LEU A 51 -1.78 11.81 13.34
CA LEU A 51 -0.56 11.24 12.79
C LEU A 51 -0.80 9.83 12.22
N GLY A 52 -1.47 8.94 12.96
CA GLY A 52 -1.76 7.58 12.52
C GLY A 52 -2.63 7.55 11.27
N ARG A 53 -3.68 8.39 11.22
CA ARG A 53 -4.50 8.57 10.00
C ARG A 53 -3.70 9.16 8.85
N GLY A 54 -2.76 10.07 9.12
CA GLY A 54 -1.86 10.66 8.12
C GLY A 54 -0.96 9.62 7.46
N ILE A 55 -0.34 8.75 8.26
CA ILE A 55 0.52 7.66 7.77
C ILE A 55 -0.31 6.63 6.99
N HIS A 56 -1.44 6.19 7.53
CA HIS A 56 -2.35 5.29 6.82
C HIS A 56 -2.83 5.89 5.49
N GLY A 57 -3.16 7.19 5.46
CA GLY A 57 -3.52 7.89 4.23
C GLY A 57 -2.40 7.93 3.18
N ARG A 58 -1.14 8.02 3.60
CA ARG A 58 0.03 7.90 2.71
C ARG A 58 0.16 6.47 2.18
N ALA A 59 0.02 5.47 3.05
CA ALA A 59 0.05 4.05 2.66
C ALA A 59 -1.03 3.74 1.61
N MET A 60 -2.26 4.25 1.76
CA MET A 60 -3.34 4.04 0.79
C MET A 60 -3.09 4.72 -0.57
N ARG A 61 -2.40 5.87 -0.58
CA ARG A 61 -1.99 6.51 -1.85
C ARG A 61 -0.90 5.70 -2.53
N GLU A 62 0.07 5.22 -1.76
CA GLU A 62 1.14 4.36 -2.27
C GLU A 62 0.59 3.04 -2.80
N GLN A 63 -0.36 2.43 -2.10
CA GLN A 63 -1.02 1.21 -2.56
C GLN A 63 -1.61 1.39 -3.96
N ARG A 64 -2.36 2.47 -4.19
CA ARG A 64 -2.92 2.77 -5.52
C ARG A 64 -1.86 2.95 -6.60
N ARG A 65 -0.74 3.59 -6.25
CA ARG A 65 0.41 3.72 -7.18
C ARG A 65 0.98 2.35 -7.53
N LEU A 66 1.23 1.50 -6.53
CA LEU A 66 1.76 0.15 -6.72
C LEU A 66 0.78 -0.78 -7.47
N GLU A 67 -0.52 -0.65 -7.24
CA GLU A 67 -1.55 -1.37 -8.00
C GLU A 67 -1.51 -1.02 -9.49
N SER A 68 -1.17 0.23 -9.83
CA SER A 68 -1.01 0.70 -11.22
C SER A 68 0.37 0.48 -11.83
N ALA A 69 1.37 0.09 -11.03
CA ALA A 69 2.74 -0.09 -11.49
C ALA A 69 2.86 -1.30 -12.44
N SER A 70 3.82 -1.27 -13.35
CA SER A 70 4.20 -2.46 -14.10
C SER A 70 4.82 -3.54 -13.18
N ASP A 71 4.91 -4.77 -13.66
CA ASP A 71 5.57 -5.85 -12.92
C ASP A 71 7.05 -5.54 -12.66
N GLY A 72 7.76 -4.94 -13.63
CA GLY A 72 9.17 -4.57 -13.48
C GLY A 72 9.38 -3.42 -12.49
N GLU A 73 8.48 -2.43 -12.45
CA GLU A 73 8.50 -1.41 -11.41
C GLU A 73 8.24 -2.02 -10.03
N LEU A 74 7.29 -2.95 -9.92
CA LEU A 74 7.01 -3.62 -8.65
C LEU A 74 8.22 -4.44 -8.14
N ASP A 75 8.99 -5.08 -9.02
CA ASP A 75 10.23 -5.76 -8.65
C ASP A 75 11.28 -4.80 -8.11
N ALA A 76 11.50 -3.67 -8.78
CA ALA A 76 12.45 -2.67 -8.31
C ALA A 76 12.08 -2.14 -6.91
N GLU A 77 10.79 -2.04 -6.62
CA GLU A 77 10.28 -1.62 -5.31
C GLU A 77 10.48 -2.69 -4.23
N LEU A 78 10.39 -3.98 -4.61
CA LEU A 78 10.67 -5.14 -3.73
C LEU A 78 12.17 -5.30 -3.46
N ASP A 79 13.03 -5.00 -4.41
CA ASP A 79 14.48 -5.07 -4.25
C ASP A 79 15.03 -3.92 -3.37
N ALA A 80 14.26 -2.84 -3.23
CA ALA A 80 14.63 -1.66 -2.46
C ALA A 80 14.23 -1.71 -0.97
N ILE A 81 13.58 -2.80 -0.50
CA ILE A 81 13.15 -2.99 0.90
C ILE A 81 13.97 -4.06 1.63
#